data_AF-U1R2S9-F1
#
_entry.id   AF-U1R2S9-F1
#
_cell.length_a   1.000
_cell.length_b   1.000
_cell.length_c   1.000
_cell.angle_alpha   90.00
_cell.angle_beta   90.00
_cell.angle_gamma   90.00
#
_symmetry.space_group_name_H-M   'P 1'
#
loop_
_entity.id
_entity.type
_entity.pdbx_description
1 polymer ?
#
loop_
_entity_poly.entity_id
_entity_poly.type
_entity_poly.pdbx_seq_one_letter_code
_entity_poly.pdbx_strand_id
1 'polypeptide(L)' 'MSDGDAEILGTTKIARRWRISLIKAVREELGDEDEEPEVGDRVVFQKKDGEIVVELA' A
#
# COMPACT_ATOMS: atom_id res chain seq x y z
N MET A 1 11.92 -6.09 20.97
CA MET A 1 10.62 -5.42 21.12
C MET A 1 9.93 -5.61 19.79
N SER A 2 8.76 -6.25 19.78
CA SER A 2 8.21 -6.95 18.62
C SER A 2 8.36 -6.19 17.30
N ASP A 3 9.33 -6.60 16.48
CA ASP A 3 9.28 -6.42 15.04
C ASP A 3 8.04 -7.21 14.61
N GLY A 4 6.90 -6.52 14.47
CA GLY A 4 5.68 -7.13 13.98
C GLY A 4 5.99 -7.76 12.63
N ASP A 5 5.76 -9.06 12.50
CA ASP A 5 6.04 -9.82 11.28
C ASP A 5 5.39 -9.13 10.08
N ALA A 6 6.19 -8.42 9.27
CA ALA A 6 5.72 -7.80 8.06
C ALA A 6 5.32 -8.90 7.07
N GLU A 7 4.05 -8.94 6.68
CA GLU A 7 3.55 -9.90 5.72
C GLU A 7 3.79 -9.41 4.28
N ILE A 8 4.32 -10.29 3.44
CA ILE A 8 4.48 -10.00 2.01
C ILE A 8 3.15 -10.30 1.30
N LEU A 9 2.35 -9.25 1.05
CA LEU A 9 1.10 -9.34 0.29
C LEU A 9 1.30 -9.65 -1.20
N GLY A 10 2.52 -9.47 -1.71
CA GLY A 10 2.91 -9.80 -3.07
C GLY A 10 3.99 -8.88 -3.63
N THR A 11 4.24 -8.97 -4.94
CA THR A 11 5.21 -8.11 -5.63
C THR A 11 4.62 -7.54 -6.91
N THR A 12 5.04 -6.33 -7.30
CA THR A 12 4.65 -5.69 -8.55
C THR A 12 5.86 -5.05 -9.22
N LYS A 13 5.81 -4.88 -10.54
CA LYS A 13 6.87 -4.19 -11.29
C LYS A 13 6.58 -2.70 -11.34
N ILE A 14 7.64 -1.89 -11.22
CA ILE A 14 7.56 -0.46 -11.50
C ILE A 14 7.27 -0.28 -13.00
N ALA A 15 6.16 0.38 -13.31
CA ALA A 15 5.74 0.67 -14.67
C ALA A 15 6.29 2.02 -15.16
N ARG A 16 5.95 2.36 -16.40
CA ARG A 16 6.34 3.66 -17.01
C ARG A 16 5.89 4.83 -16.14
N ARG A 17 6.73 5.87 -16.11
CA ARG A 17 6.54 7.08 -15.28
C ARG A 17 6.51 6.78 -13.77
N TRP A 18 7.24 5.76 -13.32
CA TRP A 18 7.36 5.40 -11.90
C TRP A 18 6.03 5.06 -11.23
N ARG A 19 5.07 4.54 -12.00
CA ARG A 19 3.78 4.11 -11.48
C ARG A 19 3.89 2.68 -10.96
N ILE A 20 3.30 2.42 -9.81
CA ILE A 20 3.12 1.07 -9.26
C ILE A 20 1.63 0.75 -9.25
N SER A 21 1.28 -0.49 -9.55
CA SER A 21 -0.10 -0.98 -9.42
C SER A 21 -0.30 -1.57 -8.04
N LEU A 22 -1.35 -1.14 -7.33
CA LEU A 22 -1.82 -1.84 -6.14
C LEU A 22 -2.46 -3.16 -6.59
N ILE A 23 -1.86 -4.28 -6.19
CA ILE A 23 -2.42 -5.61 -6.44
C ILE A 23 -3.66 -5.81 -5.57
N LYS A 24 -4.50 -6.79 -5.92
CA LYS A 24 -5.76 -7.05 -5.21
C LYS A 24 -5.57 -7.16 -3.69
N ALA A 25 -4.63 -7.99 -3.23
CA ALA A 25 -4.33 -8.15 -1.80
C ALA A 25 -3.98 -6.83 -1.11
N VAL A 26 -3.21 -5.95 -1.77
CA VAL A 26 -2.85 -4.64 -1.19
C VAL A 26 -4.07 -3.71 -1.11
N ARG A 27 -5.01 -3.77 -2.07
CA ARG A 27 -6.22 -2.95 -2.01
C ARG A 27 -7.17 -3.41 -0.90
N GLU A 28 -7.31 -4.73 -0.73
CA GLU A 28 -8.10 -5.34 0.32
C GLU A 28 -7.58 -4.97 1.72
N GLU A 29 -6.26 -4.91 1.89
CA GLU A 29 -5.63 -4.51 3.18
C GLU A 29 -5.55 -2.98 3.38
N LEU A 30 -5.58 -2.18 2.30
CA LEU A 30 -5.47 -0.72 2.38
C LEU A 30 -6.83 -0.07 2.72
N GLY A 31 -7.94 -0.71 2.38
CA GLY A 31 -9.28 -0.29 2.76
C GLY A 31 -9.63 -0.69 4.19
N ASP A 32 -10.61 -0.02 4.78
CA ASP A 32 -11.25 -0.49 6.01
C ASP A 32 -12.26 -1.60 5.67
N GLU A 33 -12.74 -2.36 6.67
CA GLU A 33 -13.63 -3.55 6.51
C GLU A 33 -14.88 -3.31 5.62
N ASP A 34 -15.24 -2.06 5.33
CA ASP A 34 -16.40 -1.66 4.53
C ASP A 34 -16.10 -0.74 3.33
N GLU A 35 -14.84 -0.36 3.05
CA GLU A 35 -14.53 0.60 1.97
C GLU A 35 -13.20 0.27 1.26
N GLU A 36 -13.29 -0.31 0.06
CA GLU A 36 -12.13 -0.54 -0.81
C GLU A 36 -11.71 0.77 -1.52
N PRO A 37 -10.40 1.04 -1.67
CA PRO A 37 -9.93 2.22 -2.39
C PRO A 37 -10.34 2.21 -3.87
N GLU A 38 -10.85 3.35 -4.33
CA GLU A 38 -11.34 3.57 -5.68
C GLU A 38 -10.34 4.33 -6.58
N VAL A 39 -10.60 4.30 -7.89
CA VAL A 39 -9.80 5.04 -8.86
C VAL A 39 -10.03 6.54 -8.69
N GLY A 40 -8.99 7.25 -8.27
CA GLY A 40 -9.05 8.69 -8.06
C GLY A 40 -8.76 9.08 -6.61
N ASP A 41 -8.86 8.11 -5.70
CA ASP A 41 -8.51 8.30 -4.30
C ASP A 41 -7.04 8.66 -4.14
N ARG A 42 -6.78 9.47 -3.12
CA ARG A 42 -5.45 9.92 -2.79
C ARG A 42 -4.84 9.01 -1.74
N VAL A 43 -3.56 8.75 -1.89
CA VAL A 43 -2.75 8.07 -0.89
C VAL A 43 -1.62 8.97 -0.43
N VAL A 44 -1.25 8.86 0.83
CA VAL A 44 -0.09 9.51 1.42
C VAL A 44 1.07 8.52 1.44
N PHE A 45 2.24 8.97 0.99
CA PHE A 45 3.49 8.24 1.14
C PHE A 45 4.28 8.83 2.31
N GLN A 46 4.50 8.01 3.35
CA GLN A 46 5.28 8.41 4.52
C GLN A 46 6.57 7.59 4.61
N LYS A 47 7.61 8.15 5.23
CA LYS A 47 8.82 7.40 5.58
C LYS A 47 8.83 7.15 7.09
N LYS A 48 8.80 5.89 7.49
CA LYS A 48 8.78 5.46 8.90
C LYS A 48 9.74 4.29 9.07
N ASP A 49 10.64 4.39 10.04
CA ASP A 49 11.63 3.34 10.38
C ASP A 49 12.45 2.81 9.18
N GLY A 50 12.66 3.66 8.17
CA GLY A 50 13.42 3.31 6.96
C GLY A 50 12.57 2.73 5.82
N GLU A 51 11.29 2.47 6.09
CA GLU A 51 10.31 1.93 5.16
C GLU A 51 9.43 3.03 4.55
N ILE A 52 8.82 2.74 3.39
CA ILE A 52 7.80 3.61 2.79
C ILE A 52 6.44 3.04 3.15
N VAL A 53 5.67 3.79 3.93
CA VAL A 53 4.31 3.45 4.32
C VAL A 53 3.34 4.17 3.39
N VAL A 54 2.28 3.48 2.97
CA VAL A 54 1.21 3.99 2.11
C VAL A 54 -0.10 3.93 2.87
N GLU A 55 -0.80 5.06 2.97
CA GLU A 55 -2.08 5.19 3.69
C GLU A 55 -3.08 5.97 2.83
N LEU A 56 -4.39 5.77 3.04
CA LEU A 56 -5.43 6.62 2.43
C LEU A 56 -5.35 8.04 3.01
N ALA A 57 -5.60 9.05 2.16
CA ALA A 57 -5.44 10.48 2.48
C ALA A 57 -6.74 11.17 2.90
#